data_AF-A0A3B9VQ77-F1
#
_entry.id   AF-A0A3B9VQ77-F1
#
_cell.length_a   1.000
_cell.length_b   1.000
_cell.length_c   1.000
_cell.angle_alpha   90.00
_cell.angle_beta   90.00
_cell.angle_gamma   90.00
#
_symmetry.space_group_name_H-M   'P 1'
#
loop_
_entity.id
_entity.type
_entity.pdbx_description
1 polymer ?
#
loop_
_entity_poly.entity_id
_entity_poly.type
_entity_poly.pdbx_seq_one_letter_code
_entity_poly.pdbx_strand_id
1 'polypeptide(L)'
;MDALDPRRCPGQDEFESIPANSRIEQCVPHSEVLKQAALSINHAANGIVSKSSYCGVPMALVPMGRDQLGVAARAEALRLASVVHRDLLPEDAMRSAISEVPQNSKYMDNARSHGERLQARNSVADACALIEDI
;
A
#
# COMPACT_ATOMS: atom_id res chain seq x y z
N MET A 1 -16.81 25.36 -15.61
CA MET A 1 -15.42 25.73 -15.97
C MET A 1 -14.61 25.70 -14.69
N ASP A 2 -14.38 24.50 -14.14
CA ASP A 2 -13.74 24.30 -12.82
C ASP A 2 -13.13 22.87 -12.65
N ALA A 3 -12.86 22.20 -13.78
CA ALA A 3 -12.42 20.80 -13.83
C ALA A 3 -10.89 20.65 -14.00
N LEU A 4 -10.13 21.74 -13.90
CA LEU A 4 -8.69 21.78 -14.21
C LEU A 4 -7.82 22.36 -13.09
N ASP A 5 -8.31 22.52 -11.85
CA ASP A 5 -7.40 22.85 -10.74
C ASP A 5 -6.56 21.61 -10.38
N PRO A 6 -5.23 21.60 -10.59
CA PRO A 6 -4.37 20.47 -10.27
C PRO A 6 -4.26 20.19 -8.77
N ARG A 7 -4.83 21.05 -7.91
CA ARG A 7 -4.91 20.88 -6.46
C ARG A 7 -6.27 20.35 -6.00
N ARG A 8 -7.25 20.19 -6.90
CA ARG A 8 -8.54 19.60 -6.57
C ARG A 8 -8.34 18.09 -6.39
N CYS A 9 -8.54 17.60 -5.17
CA CYS A 9 -8.62 16.17 -4.91
C CYS A 9 -9.97 15.64 -5.46
N PRO A 10 -9.97 14.50 -6.17
CA PRO A 10 -11.19 13.92 -6.70
C PRO A 10 -12.29 13.81 -5.65
N GLY A 11 -13.42 14.46 -5.90
CA GLY A 11 -14.60 14.39 -5.04
C GLY A 11 -15.50 13.20 -5.40
N GLN A 12 -16.51 12.92 -4.57
CA GLN A 12 -17.54 11.92 -4.92
C GLN A 12 -18.24 12.25 -6.25
N ASP A 13 -18.35 13.55 -6.58
CA ASP A 13 -19.02 14.07 -7.77
C ASP A 13 -18.29 13.74 -9.09
N GLU A 14 -17.09 13.16 -9.04
CA GLU A 14 -16.32 12.75 -10.23
C GLU A 14 -16.63 11.32 -10.69
N PHE A 15 -17.45 10.59 -9.94
CA PHE A 15 -17.84 9.22 -10.26
C PHE A 15 -19.32 9.17 -10.62
N GLU A 16 -19.65 8.59 -11.78
CA GLU A 16 -21.04 8.43 -12.25
C GLU A 16 -21.86 7.54 -11.30
N SER A 17 -21.24 6.51 -10.74
CA SER A 17 -21.84 5.65 -9.73
C SER A 17 -20.78 5.11 -8.77
N ILE A 18 -21.17 4.94 -7.50
CA ILE A 18 -20.32 4.40 -6.45
C ILE A 18 -20.98 3.13 -5.92
N PRO A 19 -20.30 1.97 -5.95
CA PRO A 19 -20.83 0.74 -5.36
C PRO A 19 -21.16 0.92 -3.87
N ALA A 20 -22.20 0.23 -3.39
CA ALA A 20 -22.66 0.35 -2.00
C ALA A 20 -21.61 -0.06 -0.94
N ASN A 21 -20.61 -0.85 -1.35
CA ASN A 21 -19.48 -1.29 -0.51
C ASN A 21 -18.22 -0.42 -0.66
N SER A 22 -18.33 0.72 -1.35
CA SER A 22 -17.22 1.65 -1.56
C SER A 22 -17.41 2.92 -0.76
N ARG A 23 -16.31 3.48 -0.24
CA ARG A 23 -16.28 4.79 0.39
C ARG A 23 -15.17 5.62 -0.23
N ILE A 24 -15.48 6.86 -0.59
CA ILE A 24 -14.53 7.81 -1.19
C ILE A 24 -14.26 8.90 -0.16
N GLU A 25 -12.99 9.09 0.13
CA GLU A 25 -12.50 10.02 1.13
C GLU A 25 -11.33 10.81 0.54
N GLN A 26 -11.27 12.12 0.79
CA GLN A 26 -10.15 12.94 0.33
C GLN A 26 -8.86 12.64 1.10
N CYS A 27 -9.00 12.35 2.40
CA CYS A 27 -7.88 12.02 3.27
C CYS A 27 -8.35 11.07 4.37
N VAL A 28 -7.56 10.04 4.63
CA VAL A 28 -7.78 9.10 5.74
C VAL A 28 -6.47 8.82 6.46
N PRO A 29 -6.50 8.57 7.78
CA PRO A 29 -5.33 8.09 8.49
C PRO A 29 -5.04 6.65 8.07
N HIS A 30 -4.14 6.46 7.09
CA HIS A 30 -3.81 5.14 6.53
C HIS A 30 -3.48 4.08 7.61
N SER A 31 -2.82 4.45 8.71
CA SER A 31 -2.52 3.53 9.80
C SER A 31 -3.77 2.92 10.44
N GLU A 32 -4.84 3.70 10.60
CA GLU A 32 -6.09 3.22 11.20
C GLU A 32 -6.88 2.35 10.23
N VAL A 33 -6.84 2.69 8.93
CA VAL A 33 -7.47 1.89 7.88
C VAL A 33 -6.74 0.55 7.73
N LEU A 34 -5.41 0.56 7.72
CA LEU A 34 -4.59 -0.65 7.53
C LEU A 34 -4.74 -1.67 8.66
N LYS A 35 -5.01 -1.23 9.90
CA LYS A 35 -5.30 -2.16 11.03
C LYS A 35 -6.50 -3.08 10.76
N GLN A 36 -7.40 -2.67 9.85
CA GLN A 36 -8.61 -3.42 9.50
C GLN A 36 -8.58 -3.94 8.06
N ALA A 37 -7.51 -3.67 7.31
CA ALA A 37 -7.41 -4.01 5.89
C ALA A 37 -6.91 -5.43 5.69
N ALA A 38 -7.57 -6.19 4.82
CA ALA A 38 -7.07 -7.49 4.34
C ALA A 38 -6.04 -7.35 3.21
N LEU A 39 -6.08 -6.23 2.47
CA LEU A 39 -5.24 -5.95 1.31
C LEU A 39 -5.05 -4.44 1.18
N SER A 40 -3.84 -4.01 0.83
CA SER A 40 -3.58 -2.63 0.41
C SER A 40 -3.25 -2.58 -1.08
N ILE A 41 -4.03 -1.79 -1.82
CA ILE A 41 -3.76 -1.47 -3.22
C ILE A 41 -3.18 -0.06 -3.28
N ASN A 42 -1.98 0.11 -3.81
CA ASN A 42 -1.34 1.43 -3.89
C ASN A 42 -0.24 1.50 -4.95
N HIS A 43 0.29 2.69 -5.19
CA HIS A 43 1.29 2.97 -6.23
C HIS A 43 2.74 2.71 -5.80
N ALA A 44 2.97 1.97 -4.72
CA ALA A 44 4.29 1.67 -4.16
C ALA A 44 5.10 2.89 -3.69
N ALA A 45 4.46 3.95 -3.20
CA ALA A 45 5.20 4.96 -2.44
C ALA A 45 5.74 4.36 -1.13
N ASN A 46 6.99 4.67 -0.80
CA ASN A 46 7.66 4.09 0.36
C ASN A 46 6.88 4.27 1.68
N GLY A 47 6.24 5.43 1.87
CA GLY A 47 5.49 5.72 3.10
C GLY A 47 4.28 4.80 3.31
N ILE A 48 3.50 4.50 2.27
CA ILE A 48 2.36 3.58 2.41
C ILE A 48 2.82 2.12 2.44
N VAL A 49 3.83 1.75 1.66
CA VAL A 49 4.41 0.39 1.69
C VAL A 49 5.00 0.08 3.06
N SER A 50 5.70 1.02 3.68
CA SER A 50 6.24 0.87 5.03
C SER A 50 5.14 0.69 6.06
N LYS A 51 4.03 1.45 5.96
CA LYS A 51 2.87 1.31 6.86
C LYS A 51 2.16 -0.03 6.67
N SER A 52 1.91 -0.45 5.43
CA SER A 52 1.31 -1.75 5.14
C SER A 52 2.18 -2.89 5.65
N SER A 53 3.49 -2.81 5.42
CA SER A 53 4.47 -3.79 5.94
C SER A 53 4.49 -3.82 7.46
N TYR A 54 4.48 -2.66 8.12
CA TYR A 54 4.42 -2.56 9.59
C TYR A 54 3.12 -3.16 10.14
N CYS A 55 1.97 -2.91 9.49
CA CYS A 55 0.69 -3.49 9.88
C CYS A 55 0.53 -4.97 9.49
N GLY A 56 1.50 -5.56 8.79
CA GLY A 56 1.42 -6.94 8.31
C GLY A 56 0.34 -7.18 7.25
N VAL A 57 0.02 -6.15 6.47
CA VAL A 57 -0.99 -6.19 5.40
C VAL A 57 -0.30 -6.48 4.07
N PRO A 58 -0.69 -7.53 3.34
CA PRO A 58 -0.14 -7.79 2.01
C PRO A 58 -0.62 -6.75 1.00
N MET A 59 0.07 -6.64 -0.13
CA MET A 59 -0.14 -5.55 -1.08
C MET A 59 -0.36 -6.01 -2.52
N ALA A 60 -1.12 -5.23 -3.27
CA ALA A 60 -1.08 -5.22 -4.73
C ALA A 60 -0.58 -3.85 -5.20
N LEU A 61 0.56 -3.83 -5.87
CA LEU A 61 1.30 -2.61 -6.15
C LEU A 61 1.23 -2.24 -7.63
N VAL A 62 0.92 -0.98 -7.92
CA VAL A 62 0.85 -0.42 -9.26
C VAL A 62 1.84 0.75 -9.38
N PRO A 63 3.14 0.50 -9.52
CA PRO A 63 4.14 1.56 -9.55
C PRO A 63 3.95 2.47 -10.77
N MET A 64 4.04 3.79 -10.56
CA MET A 64 3.86 4.83 -11.58
C MET A 64 5.17 5.52 -11.98
N GLY A 65 6.31 5.13 -11.40
CA GLY A 65 7.66 5.60 -11.77
C GLY A 65 8.50 6.04 -10.58
N ARG A 66 9.63 6.71 -10.85
CA ARG A 66 10.58 7.22 -9.82
C ARG A 66 11.09 6.08 -8.92
N ASP A 67 11.12 6.31 -7.61
CA ASP A 67 11.52 5.34 -6.59
C ASP A 67 10.54 4.18 -6.41
N GLN A 68 9.30 4.32 -6.88
CA GLN A 68 8.23 3.34 -6.69
C GLN A 68 8.55 1.99 -7.34
N LEU A 69 9.31 1.98 -8.44
CA LEU A 69 9.76 0.74 -9.10
C LEU A 69 10.69 -0.07 -8.20
N GLY A 70 11.64 0.60 -7.54
CA GLY A 70 12.56 -0.04 -6.60
C GLY A 70 11.85 -0.52 -5.34
N VAL A 71 10.90 0.28 -4.82
CA VAL A 71 10.07 -0.11 -3.68
C VAL A 71 9.22 -1.33 -4.01
N ALA A 72 8.55 -1.35 -5.17
CA ALA A 72 7.74 -2.47 -5.63
C ALA A 72 8.57 -3.75 -5.81
N ALA A 73 9.72 -3.65 -6.49
CA ALA A 73 10.63 -4.78 -6.67
C ALA A 73 11.11 -5.35 -5.32
N ARG A 74 11.39 -4.50 -4.33
CA ARG A 74 11.78 -4.96 -2.99
C ARG A 74 10.62 -5.64 -2.27
N ALA A 75 9.41 -5.09 -2.35
CA ALA A 75 8.23 -5.70 -1.74
C ALA A 75 7.90 -7.07 -2.36
N GLU A 76 8.04 -7.20 -3.68
CA GLU A 76 7.88 -8.47 -4.40
C GLU A 76 8.94 -9.50 -4.01
N ALA A 77 10.21 -9.09 -3.96
CA ALA A 77 11.31 -9.98 -3.54
C ALA A 77 11.13 -10.50 -2.10
N LEU A 78 10.53 -9.70 -1.22
CA LEU A 78 10.15 -10.10 0.14
C LEU A 78 8.83 -10.88 0.20
N ARG A 79 8.15 -11.07 -0.94
CA ARG A 79 6.82 -11.70 -1.05
C ARG A 79 5.78 -11.03 -0.14
N LEU A 80 5.85 -9.70 -0.07
CA LEU A 80 4.86 -8.87 0.61
C LEU A 80 3.81 -8.33 -0.36
N ALA A 81 4.11 -8.36 -1.66
CA ALA A 81 3.29 -7.76 -2.68
C ALA A 81 3.28 -8.55 -3.99
N SER A 82 2.16 -8.50 -4.71
CA SER A 82 2.09 -8.72 -6.15
C SER A 82 2.26 -7.38 -6.88
N VAL A 83 3.06 -7.32 -7.94
CA VAL A 83 3.30 -6.09 -8.71
C VAL A 83 2.59 -6.16 -10.06
N VAL A 84 1.76 -5.16 -10.35
CA VAL A 84 1.06 -5.00 -11.63
C VAL A 84 1.57 -3.74 -12.31
N HIS A 85 2.34 -3.91 -13.38
CA HIS A 85 2.90 -2.77 -14.11
C HIS A 85 1.82 -2.02 -14.89
N ARG A 86 1.85 -0.68 -14.81
CA ARG A 86 0.84 0.22 -15.41
C ARG A 86 0.73 0.08 -16.93
N ASP A 87 1.87 -0.08 -17.62
CA ASP A 87 1.87 -0.29 -19.07
C ASP A 87 1.19 -1.62 -19.45
N LEU A 88 1.22 -2.56 -18.50
CA LEU A 88 0.45 -3.79 -18.42
C LEU A 88 -1.04 -3.53 -18.39
N LEU A 89 -1.46 -2.71 -17.41
CA LEU A 89 -2.65 -2.84 -16.56
C LEU A 89 -3.91 -3.38 -17.26
N PRO A 90 -3.96 -4.69 -17.59
CA PRO A 90 -5.18 -5.29 -18.08
C PRO A 90 -6.09 -5.38 -16.85
N GLU A 91 -7.37 -5.09 -17.02
CA GLU A 91 -8.35 -5.23 -15.93
C GLU A 91 -8.23 -6.60 -15.23
N ASP A 92 -7.97 -7.64 -16.02
CA ASP A 92 -7.77 -9.01 -15.56
C ASP A 92 -6.57 -9.19 -14.64
N ALA A 93 -5.44 -8.51 -14.88
CA ALA A 93 -4.27 -8.67 -14.01
C ALA A 93 -4.51 -8.04 -12.65
N MET A 94 -5.16 -6.87 -12.62
CA MET A 94 -5.52 -6.23 -11.35
C MET A 94 -6.54 -7.07 -10.60
N ARG A 95 -7.58 -7.55 -11.29
CA ARG A 95 -8.59 -8.45 -10.71
C ARG A 95 -7.96 -9.72 -10.14
N SER A 96 -6.98 -10.29 -10.85
CA SER A 96 -6.23 -11.46 -10.41
C SER A 96 -5.42 -11.16 -9.15
N ALA A 97 -4.66 -10.06 -9.12
CA ALA A 97 -3.90 -9.67 -7.94
C ALA A 97 -4.79 -9.41 -6.71
N ILE A 98 -5.93 -8.74 -6.89
CA ILE A 98 -6.91 -8.48 -5.81
C ILE A 98 -7.48 -9.79 -5.26
N SER A 99 -7.73 -10.77 -6.12
CA SER A 99 -8.34 -12.05 -5.74
C SER A 99 -7.30 -13.01 -5.12
N GLU A 100 -6.09 -13.04 -5.67
CA GLU A 100 -5.04 -14.00 -5.28
C GLU A 100 -4.36 -13.60 -3.97
N VAL A 101 -3.93 -12.34 -3.82
CA VAL A 101 -3.05 -11.93 -2.73
C VAL A 101 -3.64 -12.25 -1.34
N PRO A 102 -4.93 -11.96 -1.06
CA PRO A 102 -5.54 -12.30 0.23
C PRO A 102 -5.75 -13.80 0.46
N GLN A 103 -5.73 -14.61 -0.60
CA GLN A 103 -5.96 -16.07 -0.55
C GLN A 103 -4.66 -16.88 -0.54
N ASN A 104 -3.55 -16.27 -0.95
CA ASN A 104 -2.25 -16.93 -1.07
C ASN A 104 -1.48 -16.79 0.25
N SER A 105 -1.34 -17.89 0.97
CA SER A 105 -0.70 -17.93 2.29
C SER A 105 0.72 -17.38 2.29
N LYS A 106 1.45 -17.47 1.17
CA LYS A 106 2.80 -16.91 1.09
C LYS A 106 2.79 -15.40 1.31
N TYR A 107 1.86 -14.65 0.72
CA TYR A 107 1.79 -13.21 0.95
C TYR A 107 1.32 -12.90 2.36
N MET A 108 0.31 -13.62 2.85
CA MET A 108 -0.26 -13.43 4.19
C MET A 108 0.76 -13.71 5.30
N ASP A 109 1.45 -14.84 5.24
CA ASP A 109 2.40 -15.27 6.26
C ASP A 109 3.64 -14.38 6.25
N ASN A 110 4.15 -14.02 5.07
CA ASN A 110 5.29 -13.11 4.97
C ASN A 110 4.92 -11.70 5.43
N ALA A 111 3.75 -11.19 5.07
CA ALA A 111 3.30 -9.88 5.56
C ALA A 111 3.18 -9.86 7.08
N ARG A 112 2.49 -10.85 7.67
CA ARG A 112 2.38 -10.99 9.13
C ARG A 112 3.75 -11.08 9.80
N SER A 113 4.59 -12.01 9.37
CA SER A 113 5.92 -12.22 9.95
C SER A 113 6.80 -10.97 9.84
N HIS A 114 6.73 -10.26 8.71
CA HIS A 114 7.46 -9.02 8.52
C HIS A 114 6.95 -7.92 9.45
N GLY A 115 5.64 -7.77 9.57
CA GLY A 115 5.01 -6.82 10.49
C GLY A 115 5.39 -7.09 11.94
N GLU A 116 5.30 -8.34 12.40
CA GLU A 116 5.71 -8.75 13.76
C GLU A 116 7.17 -8.38 14.05
N ARG A 117 8.07 -8.63 13.10
CA ARG A 117 9.50 -8.28 13.23
C ARG A 117 9.74 -6.77 13.31
N LEU A 118 8.97 -5.98 12.58
CA LEU A 118 9.07 -4.51 12.64
C LEU A 118 8.49 -3.97 13.95
N GLN A 119 7.38 -4.53 14.42
CA GLN A 119 6.71 -4.13 15.66
C GLN A 119 7.48 -4.54 16.92
N ALA A 120 8.26 -5.61 16.85
CA ALA A 120 9.11 -6.07 17.96
C ALA A 120 10.26 -5.10 18.31
N ARG A 121 10.48 -4.05 17.51
CA ARG A 121 11.54 -3.06 17.72
C ARG A 121 10.99 -1.77 18.29
N ASN A 122 11.76 -1.16 19.20
CA ASN A 122 11.53 0.22 19.60
C ASN A 122 12.33 1.17 18.70
N SER A 123 11.99 1.19 17.41
CA SER A 123 12.78 1.86 16.37
C SER A 123 13.01 3.36 16.62
N VAL A 124 12.08 4.03 17.33
CA VAL A 124 12.24 5.44 17.71
C VAL A 124 13.31 5.60 18.78
N ALA A 125 13.27 4.78 19.84
CA ALA A 125 14.29 4.79 20.88
C ALA A 125 15.66 4.39 20.33
N ASP A 126 15.72 3.36 19.46
CA ASP A 126 16.94 2.95 18.77
C ASP A 126 17.55 4.14 17.98
N ALA A 127 16.71 4.89 17.26
CA ALA A 127 17.14 6.05 16.48
C ALA A 127 17.61 7.21 17.37
N CYS A 128 16.91 7.51 18.47
CA CYS A 128 17.31 8.55 19.42
C CYS A 128 18.69 8.24 20.01
N ALA A 129 18.90 7.02 20.50
CA ALA A 129 20.18 6.61 21.08
C ALA A 129 21.34 6.77 20.08
N LEU A 130 21.14 6.35 18.81
CA LEU A 130 22.15 6.51 17.76
C LEU A 130 22.46 7.97 17.41
N ILE A 131 21.49 8.87 17.54
CA ILE A 131 21.70 10.30 17.29
C ILE A 131 22.44 10.95 18.46
N GLU A 132 22.14 10.53 19.70
CA GLU A 132 22.77 11.05 20.92
C GLU A 132 24.23 10.59 21.09
N ASP A 133 24.62 9.50 20.44
CA ASP A 133 25.99 8.96 20.43
C ASP A 133 26.94 9.67 19.44
N ILE A 134 26.46 10.64 18.64
CA ILE A 134 27.26 11.44 17.68
C ILE A 134 27.77 12.72 18.34
#